data_AF-A0A943LW10-F1
#
_entry.id   AF-A0A943LW10-F1
#
_cell.length_a   1.000
_cell.length_b   1.000
_cell.length_c   1.000
_cell.angle_alpha   90.00
_cell.angle_beta   90.00
_cell.angle_gamma   90.00
#
_symmetry.space_group_name_H-M   'P 1'
#
loop_
_entity.id
_entity.type
_entity.pdbx_description
1 polymer ?
#
loop_
_entity_poly.entity_id
_entity_poly.type
_entity_poly.pdbx_seq_one_letter_code
_entity_poly.pdbx_strand_id
1 'polypeptide(L)'
;MDWAVLYLRLFIGGILLLHNIGKMQHYDEIVNAYPSLFFIDSAATFVVICVAEVLFAVMLMLGLWVRLSAAVMAEGMLVSILLVFPSAGFLAAELQFVYMGIYVFLIISGAGAYSFDAALFAKKPIKPND
;
A
#
# COMPACT_ATOMS: atom_id res chain seq x y z
N MET A 1 -5.91 -0.25 -21.73
CA MET A 1 -6.35 -0.18 -20.32
C MET A 1 -5.16 -0.02 -19.36
N ASP A 2 -3.94 -0.38 -19.77
CA ASP A 2 -2.74 -0.39 -18.91
C ASP A 2 -2.31 0.99 -18.40
N TRP A 3 -2.56 2.07 -19.16
CA TRP A 3 -2.33 3.45 -18.72
C TRP A 3 -3.18 3.84 -17.51
N ALA A 4 -4.41 3.32 -17.39
CA ALA A 4 -5.28 3.60 -16.26
C ALA A 4 -4.76 2.93 -14.98
N VAL A 5 -4.25 1.69 -15.09
CA VAL A 5 -3.63 0.96 -13.97
C VAL A 5 -2.31 1.62 -13.56
N LEU A 6 -1.51 2.12 -14.51
CA LEU A 6 -0.34 2.93 -14.20
C LEU A 6 -0.71 4.21 -13.43
N TYR A 7 -1.67 4.97 -13.94
CA TYR A 7 -2.15 6.18 -13.26
C TYR A 7 -2.60 5.87 -11.83
N LEU A 8 -3.42 4.83 -11.65
CA LEU A 8 -3.95 4.48 -10.33
C LEU A 8 -2.84 4.10 -9.35
N ARG A 9 -1.80 3.38 -9.80
CA ARG A 9 -0.64 3.03 -8.97
C ARG A 9 0.17 4.26 -8.54
N LEU A 10 0.43 5.18 -9.48
CA LEU A 10 1.13 6.43 -9.18
C LEU A 10 0.31 7.32 -8.25
N PHE A 11 -1.00 7.40 -8.48
CA PHE A 11 -1.92 8.18 -7.66
C PHE A 11 -2.00 7.65 -6.23
N ILE A 12 -2.28 6.35 -6.06
CA ILE A 12 -2.42 5.76 -4.72
C ILE A 12 -1.08 5.75 -3.98
N GLY A 13 0.02 5.44 -4.68
CA GLY A 13 1.36 5.46 -4.08
C GLY A 13 1.78 6.87 -3.68
N GLY A 14 1.51 7.88 -4.51
CA GLY A 14 1.79 9.28 -4.20
C GLY A 14 0.98 9.79 -3.00
N ILE A 15 -0.33 9.50 -2.97
CA ILE A 15 -1.19 9.86 -1.84
C ILE A 15 -0.73 9.16 -0.55
N LEU A 16 -0.28 7.90 -0.62
CA LEU A 16 0.23 7.17 0.54
C LEU A 16 1.54 7.74 1.09
N LEU A 17 2.41 8.26 0.22
CA LEU A 17 3.62 8.98 0.65
C LEU A 17 3.26 10.29 1.36
N LEU A 18 2.30 11.06 0.81
CA LEU A 18 1.80 12.27 1.47
C LEU A 18 1.14 11.95 2.81
N HIS A 19 0.40 10.83 2.90
CA HIS A 19 -0.18 10.34 4.13
C HIS A 19 0.89 10.03 5.18
N ASN A 20 1.99 9.39 4.79
CA ASN A 20 3.12 9.13 5.68
C ASN A 20 3.83 10.42 6.15
N ILE A 21 3.96 11.42 5.29
CA ILE A 21 4.47 12.74 5.69
C ILE A 21 3.55 13.35 6.76
N GLY A 22 2.23 13.28 6.56
CA GLY A 22 1.25 13.75 7.54
C GLY A 22 1.35 13.04 8.89
N LYS A 23 1.58 11.72 8.89
CA LYS A 23 1.84 10.93 10.12
C LYS A 23 3.09 11.41 10.85
N MET A 24 4.17 11.73 10.12
CA MET A 24 5.42 12.22 10.73
C MET A 24 5.26 13.63 11.31
N GLN A 25 4.45 14.49 10.68
CA GLN A 25 4.17 15.84 11.19
C GLN A 25 3.37 15.83 12.50
N HIS A 26 2.49 14.84 12.69
CA HIS A 26 1.67 14.69 13.90
C HIS A 26 2.18 13.56 14.80
N TYR A 27 3.49 13.28 14.74
CA TYR A 27 4.09 12.16 15.46
C TYR A 27 3.81 12.21 16.97
N ASP A 28 3.99 13.38 17.60
CA ASP A 28 3.83 13.53 19.05
C ASP A 28 2.42 13.22 19.55
N GLU A 29 1.41 13.46 18.71
CA GLU A 29 -0.01 13.20 19.02
C GLU A 29 -0.38 11.73 18.78
N ILE A 30 0.20 11.12 17.74
CA ILE A 30 -0.18 9.80 17.24
C ILE A 30 0.59 8.67 17.95
N VAL A 31 1.85 8.90 18.32
CA VAL A 31 2.75 7.84 18.81
C VAL A 31 2.26 7.18 20.09
N ASN A 32 1.65 7.93 21.01
CA ASN A 32 1.18 7.38 22.29
C ASN A 32 -0.14 6.60 22.15
N ALA A 33 -0.91 6.87 21.10
CA ALA A 33 -2.19 6.21 20.81
C ALA A 33 -2.04 5.06 19.78
N TYR A 34 -0.83 4.84 19.26
CA TYR A 34 -0.59 3.79 18.28
C TYR A 34 -0.74 2.40 18.93
N PRO A 35 -1.35 1.43 18.23
CA PRO A 35 -1.45 0.07 18.75
C PRO A 35 -0.06 -0.56 18.81
N SER A 36 0.31 -1.11 19.97
CA SER A 36 1.54 -1.92 20.12
C SER A 36 1.39 -3.24 19.36
N LEU A 37 2.31 -3.53 18.43
CA LEU A 37 2.37 -4.83 17.75
C LEU A 37 3.50 -5.69 18.33
N PHE A 38 3.28 -6.99 18.45
CA PHE A 38 4.32 -7.97 18.82
C PHE A 38 5.10 -7.65 20.12
N PHE A 39 4.43 -7.12 21.14
CA PHE A 39 5.04 -6.77 22.44
C PHE A 39 6.15 -5.70 22.34
N ILE A 40 6.19 -4.96 21.23
CA ILE A 40 7.12 -3.86 21.00
C ILE A 40 6.43 -2.54 21.39
N ASP A 41 7.22 -1.57 21.85
CA ASP A 41 6.73 -0.25 22.20
C ASP A 41 6.03 0.45 21.03
N SER A 42 5.10 1.35 21.36
CA SER A 42 4.26 2.03 20.37
C SER A 42 5.09 2.86 19.38
N ALA A 43 6.14 3.53 19.86
CA ALA A 43 7.04 4.31 19.02
C ALA A 43 7.81 3.45 18.01
N ALA A 44 8.30 2.29 18.43
CA ALA A 44 9.00 1.37 17.55
C ALA A 44 8.03 0.73 16.53
N THR A 45 6.80 0.42 16.94
CA THR A 45 5.75 -0.09 16.04
C THR A 45 5.41 0.92 14.94
N PHE A 46 5.26 2.20 15.30
CA PHE A 46 5.01 3.29 14.35
C PHE A 46 6.10 3.37 13.27
N VAL A 47 7.38 3.36 13.67
CA VAL A 47 8.51 3.46 12.73
C VAL A 47 8.51 2.27 11.76
N VAL A 48 8.34 1.05 12.27
CA VAL A 48 8.33 -0.17 11.44
C VAL A 48 7.20 -0.12 10.41
N ILE A 49 6.00 0.27 10.82
CA ILE A 49 4.84 0.37 9.92
C ILE A 49 5.05 1.47 8.89
N CYS A 50 5.51 2.66 9.26
CA CYS A 50 5.77 3.75 8.32
C CYS A 50 6.83 3.37 7.28
N VAL A 51 7.92 2.72 7.70
CA VAL A 51 8.95 2.25 6.77
C VAL A 51 8.38 1.20 5.81
N ALA A 52 7.59 0.26 6.32
CA ALA A 52 6.92 -0.74 5.48
C ALA A 52 5.94 -0.08 4.49
N GLU A 53 5.10 0.85 4.94
CA GLU A 53 4.15 1.56 4.08
C GLU A 53 4.87 2.30 2.95
N VAL A 54 5.95 3.03 3.24
CA VAL A 54 6.74 3.74 2.22
C VAL A 54 7.40 2.76 1.25
N LEU A 55 7.96 1.66 1.75
CA LEU A 55 8.59 0.65 0.90
C LEU A 55 7.58 0.01 -0.06
N PHE A 56 6.42 -0.43 0.44
CA PHE A 56 5.36 -1.02 -0.38
C PHE A 56 4.71 0.00 -1.31
N ALA A 57 4.62 1.28 -0.92
CA ALA A 57 4.18 2.37 -1.80
C ALA A 57 5.07 2.48 -3.03
N VAL A 58 6.39 2.53 -2.81
CA VAL A 58 7.38 2.63 -3.89
C VAL A 58 7.36 1.39 -4.77
N MET A 59 7.29 0.20 -4.17
CA MET A 59 7.23 -1.06 -4.90
C MET A 59 5.97 -1.16 -5.77
N LEU A 60 4.83 -0.67 -5.27
CA LEU A 60 3.57 -0.60 -6.00
C LEU A 60 3.62 0.42 -7.15
N MET A 61 4.25 1.59 -6.97
CA MET A 61 4.46 2.58 -8.02
C MET A 61 5.37 2.06 -9.15
N LEU A 62 6.47 1.39 -8.80
CA LEU A 62 7.35 0.73 -9.77
C LEU A 62 6.68 -0.48 -10.45
N GLY A 63 5.59 -0.97 -9.87
CA GLY A 63 4.88 -2.10 -10.44
C GLY A 63 5.56 -3.43 -10.16
N LEU A 64 6.39 -3.52 -9.13
CA LEU A 64 7.02 -4.77 -8.73
C LEU A 64 6.08 -5.50 -7.75
N TRP A 65 5.73 -6.75 -8.06
CA TRP A 65 4.86 -7.60 -7.22
C TRP A 65 3.57 -6.90 -6.78
N VAL A 66 2.91 -6.19 -7.71
CA VAL A 66 1.76 -5.30 -7.41
C VAL A 66 0.67 -5.99 -6.61
N ARG A 67 0.37 -7.26 -6.89
CA ARG A 67 -0.64 -8.02 -6.15
C ARG A 67 -0.27 -8.24 -4.69
N LEU A 68 0.99 -8.57 -4.41
CA LEU A 68 1.46 -8.77 -3.04
C LEU A 68 1.50 -7.43 -2.31
N SER A 69 2.08 -6.40 -2.92
CA SER A 69 2.15 -5.06 -2.33
C SER A 69 0.75 -4.51 -2.03
N ALA A 70 -0.20 -4.64 -2.96
CA ALA A 70 -1.57 -4.21 -2.75
C ALA A 70 -2.30 -5.04 -1.68
N ALA A 71 -2.02 -6.35 -1.57
CA ALA A 71 -2.60 -7.19 -0.53
C ALA A 71 -2.12 -6.78 0.88
N VAL A 72 -0.81 -6.56 1.05
CA VAL A 72 -0.24 -6.08 2.32
C VAL A 72 -0.82 -4.70 2.69
N MET A 73 -0.94 -3.80 1.72
CA MET A 73 -1.52 -2.47 1.96
C MET A 73 -3.02 -2.54 2.31
N ALA A 74 -3.78 -3.44 1.67
CA ALA A 74 -5.19 -3.67 2.00
C ALA A 74 -5.36 -4.22 3.42
N GLU A 75 -4.48 -5.13 3.85
CA GLU A 75 -4.47 -5.65 5.22
C GLU A 75 -4.17 -4.54 6.23
N GLY A 76 -3.22 -3.64 5.95
CA GLY A 76 -2.94 -2.48 6.80
C GLY A 76 -4.16 -1.56 6.99
N MET A 77 -4.93 -1.33 5.92
CA MET A 77 -6.17 -0.56 6.01
C MET A 77 -7.25 -1.30 6.81
N LEU A 78 -7.37 -2.62 6.64
CA LEU A 78 -8.30 -3.45 7.40
C LEU A 78 -7.97 -3.46 8.89
N VAL A 79 -6.69 -3.61 9.26
CA VAL A 79 -6.23 -3.53 10.65
C VAL A 79 -6.54 -2.15 11.24
N SER A 80 -6.33 -1.07 10.48
CA SER A 80 -6.70 0.29 10.90
C SER A 80 -8.20 0.41 11.20
N ILE A 81 -9.06 -0.09 10.31
CA ILE A 81 -10.51 -0.08 10.51
C ILE A 81 -10.91 -0.85 11.78
N LEU A 82 -10.34 -2.04 12.00
CA LEU A 82 -10.73 -2.92 13.11
C LEU A 82 -10.15 -2.50 14.46
N LEU A 83 -8.91 -2.01 14.52
CA LEU A 83 -8.22 -1.73 15.77
C LEU A 83 -8.22 -0.26 16.16
N VAL A 84 -8.22 0.67 15.18
CA VAL A 84 -8.13 2.12 15.45
C VAL A 84 -9.52 2.77 15.42
N PHE A 85 -10.40 2.35 14.51
CA PHE A 85 -11.73 2.94 14.33
C PHE A 85 -12.95 2.12 14.82
N PRO A 86 -12.85 1.04 15.64
CA PRO A 86 -14.01 0.20 15.94
C PRO A 86 -15.14 0.95 16.64
N SER A 87 -14.83 1.98 17.43
CA SER A 87 -15.80 2.83 18.13
C SER A 87 -16.12 4.16 17.42
N ALA A 88 -15.35 4.53 16.39
CA ALA A 88 -15.47 5.80 15.69
C ALA A 88 -16.58 5.80 14.62
N GLY A 89 -17.10 4.62 14.27
CA GLY A 89 -18.18 4.44 13.31
C GLY A 89 -17.71 4.51 11.85
N PHE A 90 -18.62 4.17 10.92
CA PHE A 90 -18.31 4.07 9.49
C PHE A 90 -17.76 5.39 8.92
N LEU A 91 -18.31 6.53 9.33
CA LEU A 91 -17.94 7.86 8.84
C LEU A 91 -16.45 8.18 9.07
N ALA A 92 -15.87 7.72 10.17
CA ALA A 92 -14.45 7.93 10.47
C ALA A 92 -13.53 6.94 9.72
N ALA A 93 -14.08 5.81 9.26
CA ALA A 93 -13.37 4.76 8.53
C ALA A 93 -13.52 4.86 7.01
N GLU A 94 -14.29 5.83 6.49
CA GLU A 94 -14.61 5.97 5.06
C GLU A 94 -13.33 6.05 4.21
N LEU A 95 -12.33 6.80 4.66
CA LEU A 95 -11.09 6.99 3.92
C LEU A 95 -10.30 5.67 3.77
N GLN A 96 -10.23 4.88 4.84
CA GLN A 96 -9.58 3.57 4.86
C GLN A 96 -10.33 2.58 3.97
N PHE A 97 -11.66 2.64 3.93
CA PHE A 97 -12.48 1.85 3.02
C PHE A 97 -12.23 2.23 1.55
N VAL A 98 -12.10 3.52 1.23
CA VAL A 98 -11.76 3.98 -0.12
C VAL A 98 -10.39 3.46 -0.54
N TYR A 99 -9.37 3.59 0.31
CA TYR A 99 -8.04 3.05 0.02
C TYR A 99 -8.05 1.53 -0.14
N MET A 100 -8.76 0.81 0.73
CA MET A 100 -8.93 -0.63 0.62
C MET A 100 -9.59 -1.02 -0.72
N GLY A 101 -10.63 -0.31 -1.15
CA GLY A 101 -11.29 -0.54 -2.43
C GLY A 101 -10.33 -0.36 -3.63
N ILE A 102 -9.47 0.67 -3.59
CA ILE A 102 -8.44 0.90 -4.61
C ILE A 102 -7.41 -0.23 -4.62
N TYR A 103 -6.97 -0.70 -3.44
CA TYR A 103 -6.05 -1.83 -3.36
C TYR A 103 -6.67 -3.13 -3.86
N VAL A 104 -7.94 -3.41 -3.54
CA VAL A 104 -8.67 -4.57 -4.07
C VAL A 104 -8.75 -4.51 -5.60
N PHE A 105 -9.03 -3.33 -6.16
CA PHE A 105 -8.99 -3.15 -7.61
C PHE A 105 -7.59 -3.45 -8.19
N LEU A 106 -6.51 -3.04 -7.54
CA LEU A 106 -5.13 -3.34 -7.97
C LEU A 106 -4.77 -4.83 -7.83
N ILE A 107 -5.34 -5.55 -6.85
CA ILE A 107 -5.19 -7.00 -6.73
C ILE A 107 -5.83 -7.70 -7.93
N ILE A 108 -7.05 -7.29 -8.30
CA ILE A 108 -7.82 -7.88 -9.41
C ILE A 108 -7.18 -7.53 -10.76
N SER A 109 -6.93 -6.25 -11.00
CA SER A 109 -6.36 -5.75 -12.27
C SER A 109 -4.89 -6.13 -12.47
N GLY A 110 -4.14 -6.34 -11.39
CA GLY A 110 -2.73 -6.70 -11.42
C GLY A 110 -1.80 -5.54 -11.80
N ALA A 111 -0.59 -5.88 -12.23
CA ALA A 111 0.48 -4.89 -12.46
C ALA A 111 0.35 -4.10 -13.77
N GLY A 112 -0.43 -4.61 -14.74
CA GLY A 112 -0.55 -4.02 -16.09
C GLY A 112 0.75 -4.13 -16.92
N ALA A 113 0.66 -3.79 -18.21
CA ALA A 113 1.79 -3.88 -19.15
C ALA A 113 2.96 -2.91 -18.82
N TYR A 114 2.67 -1.79 -18.17
CA TYR A 114 3.69 -0.80 -17.72
C TYR A 114 4.20 -1.12 -16.31
N SER A 115 4.53 -2.36 -16.03
CA SER A 115 5.14 -2.77 -14.75
C SER A 115 6.57 -3.23 -14.98
N PHE A 116 7.46 -2.97 -14.01
CA PHE A 116 8.78 -3.60 -14.03
C PHE A 116 8.69 -5.13 -13.97
N ASP A 117 7.62 -5.69 -13.39
CA ASP A 117 7.30 -7.13 -13.48
C ASP A 117 7.11 -7.58 -14.93
N ALA A 118 6.37 -6.83 -15.75
CA ALA A 118 6.20 -7.14 -17.17
C ALA A 118 7.52 -7.04 -17.95
N ALA A 119 8.41 -6.12 -17.59
CA ALA A 119 9.74 -6.00 -18.21
C ALA A 119 10.68 -7.14 -17.79
N LEU A 120 10.59 -7.60 -16.54
CA LEU A 120 11.45 -8.67 -16.00
C LEU A 120 11.00 -10.07 -16.43
N PHE A 121 9.69 -10.28 -16.56
CA PHE A 121 9.09 -11.54 -17.01
C PHE A 121 8.69 -11.56 -18.49
N ALA A 122 9.04 -10.52 -19.27
CA ALA A 122 8.91 -10.55 -20.72
C ALA A 122 9.78 -11.70 -21.26
N LYS A 123 9.13 -12.82 -21.61
CA LYS A 123 9.76 -13.97 -22.25
C LYS A 123 10.64 -13.48 -23.39
N LYS A 124 11.95 -13.71 -23.27
CA LYS A 124 12.86 -13.65 -24.42
C LYS A 124 12.26 -14.56 -25.51
N PRO A 125 11.99 -14.07 -26.73
CA PRO A 125 11.48 -14.94 -27.77
C PRO A 125 12.49 -16.06 -27.98
N ILE A 126 12.05 -17.30 -27.75
CA ILE A 126 12.82 -18.48 -28.11
C ILE A 126 12.94 -18.40 -29.64
N LYS A 127 14.14 -18.12 -30.16
CA LYS A 127 14.39 -18.25 -31.59
C LYS A 127 14.10 -19.70 -31.97
N PRO A 128 13.16 -20.00 -32.89
CA PRO A 128 13.09 -21.33 -33.45
C PRO A 128 14.28 -21.52 -34.39
N ASN A 129 14.94 -22.66 -34.25
CA ASN A 129 16.14 -23.19 -34.93
C ASN A 129 17.50 -22.83 -34.30
N ASP A 130 18.01 -23.78 -33.51
CA ASP A 130 19.19 -24.58 -33.89
C ASP A 130 18.81 -26.07 -33.81
#